data_AF-S4RT61-F1
#
_entry.id   AF-S4RT61-F1
#
_cell.length_a   1.000
_cell.length_b   1.000
_cell.length_c   1.000
_cell.angle_alpha   90.00
_cell.angle_beta   90.00
_cell.angle_gamma   90.00
#
_symmetry.space_group_name_H-M   'P 1'
#
loop_
_entity.id
_entity.type
_entity.pdbx_description
1 polymer ?
#
loop_
_entity_poly.entity_id
_entity_poly.type
_entity_poly.pdbx_seq_one_letter_code
_entity_poly.pdbx_strand_id
1 'polypeptide(L)'
;AGPNKNQICELRQTEHGKWLRHRNINSFYTAIVSNSLNEGASALLQSTGLGKLRPNLVFLGFMNSWLGEDPAIMHDYVQIIHNVFDYNMALAILRVKEGLDIKNMPEVQGAGIPELVVGQPPPPPFSPIRNLTPCNARNKPGTHEAMPQISTVFQFSQGKRTIDIYWLFDDGGMTLLIPYLLSKKNRWGECKMRVFMAGKLDRLEEDKQNMSRLIARFRLNVDDVIILTDVNKKPRADKMKYFEDLIMPYRLNDGFKDPAEVEQLRKDCPWKISDHEILTLRDKTNRQLKLNELMHEHSKDAALIVVSLPVIQKGRCPSAMGMAWLEVLSRDLPPVLIMRGNHTNVLTIYSQ
;
A
#
# COMPACT_ATOMS: atom_id res chain seq x y z
N ALA A 1 12.77 -10.66 -28.42
CA ALA A 1 12.43 -12.10 -28.44
C ALA A 1 11.05 -12.24 -27.81
N GLY A 2 10.08 -12.82 -28.53
CA GLY A 2 8.71 -12.96 -28.01
C GLY A 2 8.62 -13.98 -26.86
N PRO A 3 7.50 -14.00 -26.12
CA PRO A 3 7.32 -14.85 -24.95
C PRO A 3 7.51 -16.33 -25.30
N ASN A 4 8.44 -16.99 -24.59
CA ASN A 4 8.88 -18.35 -24.89
C ASN A 4 7.77 -19.34 -24.51
N LYS A 5 7.29 -20.17 -25.45
CA LYS A 5 6.20 -21.16 -25.23
C LYS A 5 6.47 -22.10 -24.05
N ASN A 6 7.74 -22.34 -23.72
CA ASN A 6 8.14 -23.17 -22.57
C ASN A 6 7.76 -22.53 -21.22
N GLN A 7 7.86 -21.20 -21.08
CA GLN A 7 7.49 -20.48 -19.86
C GLN A 7 5.98 -20.59 -19.57
N ILE A 8 5.14 -20.66 -20.61
CA ILE A 8 3.69 -20.84 -20.44
C ILE A 8 3.36 -22.22 -19.87
N CYS A 9 4.08 -23.26 -20.28
CA CYS A 9 3.86 -24.63 -19.77
C CYS A 9 4.30 -24.75 -18.31
N GLU A 10 5.38 -24.06 -17.91
CA GLU A 10 5.82 -23.98 -16.51
C GLU A 10 4.86 -23.18 -15.63
N LEU A 11 4.36 -22.03 -16.11
CA LEU A 11 3.43 -21.18 -15.36
C LEU A 11 2.03 -21.79 -15.21
N ARG A 12 1.60 -22.65 -16.14
CA ARG A 12 0.35 -23.41 -16.03
C ARG A 12 0.41 -24.56 -15.03
N GLN A 13 1.56 -24.79 -14.39
CA GLN A 13 1.69 -25.88 -13.42
C GLN A 13 0.71 -25.71 -12.25
N THR A 14 0.04 -26.82 -11.94
CA THR A 14 -0.97 -26.95 -10.88
C THR A 14 -0.45 -26.63 -9.48
N GLU A 15 0.86 -26.45 -9.31
CA GLU A 15 1.53 -26.31 -8.03
C GLU A 15 1.14 -25.03 -7.29
N HIS A 16 0.97 -23.90 -7.99
CA HIS A 16 0.49 -22.66 -7.35
C HIS A 16 -0.94 -22.81 -6.80
N GLY A 17 -1.84 -23.40 -7.61
CA GLY A 17 -3.21 -23.67 -7.17
C GLY A 17 -3.28 -24.73 -6.06
N LYS A 18 -2.40 -25.72 -6.05
CA LYS A 18 -2.25 -26.68 -4.95
C LYS A 18 -1.73 -25.99 -3.69
N TRP A 19 -0.72 -25.13 -3.81
CA TRP A 19 -0.13 -24.36 -2.71
C TRP A 19 -1.16 -23.46 -2.01
N LEU A 20 -2.01 -22.79 -2.79
CA LEU A 20 -3.11 -21.95 -2.29
C LEU A 20 -4.18 -22.77 -1.55
N ARG A 21 -4.61 -23.90 -2.16
CA ARG A 21 -5.60 -24.81 -1.55
C ARG A 21 -5.09 -25.44 -0.26
N HIS A 22 -3.83 -25.86 -0.22
CA HIS A 22 -3.21 -26.41 1.00
C HIS A 22 -3.24 -25.41 2.17
N ARG A 23 -3.20 -24.11 1.87
CA ARG A 23 -3.27 -23.02 2.85
C ARG A 23 -4.70 -22.52 3.12
N ASN A 24 -5.71 -23.20 2.60
CA ASN A 24 -7.12 -22.81 2.70
C ASN A 24 -7.39 -21.38 2.19
N ILE A 25 -6.68 -20.97 1.14
CA ILE A 25 -6.92 -19.71 0.46
C ILE A 25 -7.90 -19.97 -0.68
N ASN A 26 -9.11 -19.42 -0.55
CA ASN A 26 -10.14 -19.50 -1.58
C ASN A 26 -9.82 -18.50 -2.71
N SER A 27 -9.03 -18.93 -3.68
CA SER A 27 -8.61 -18.10 -4.82
C SER A 27 -8.51 -18.89 -6.12
N PHE A 28 -8.53 -18.15 -7.22
CA PHE A 28 -8.18 -18.67 -8.54
C PHE A 28 -6.79 -18.16 -8.92
N TYR A 29 -6.03 -18.98 -9.65
CA TYR A 29 -4.71 -18.61 -10.15
C TYR A 29 -4.77 -18.49 -11.67
N THR A 30 -4.31 -17.36 -12.18
CA THR A 30 -4.20 -17.07 -13.61
C THR A 30 -2.80 -16.55 -13.89
N ALA A 31 -2.13 -17.14 -14.88
CA ALA A 31 -0.82 -16.70 -15.33
C ALA A 31 -0.91 -16.17 -16.77
N ILE A 32 -0.12 -15.14 -17.04
CA ILE A 32 0.03 -14.48 -18.34
C ILE A 32 1.52 -14.29 -18.61
N VAL A 33 1.90 -14.34 -19.88
CA VAL A 33 3.23 -13.99 -20.34
C VAL A 33 3.12 -12.80 -21.29
N SER A 34 3.87 -11.75 -21.00
CA SER A 34 3.91 -10.49 -21.74
C SER A 34 5.35 -9.97 -21.81
N ASN A 35 5.60 -8.97 -22.66
CA ASN A 35 6.94 -8.38 -22.78
C ASN A 35 7.23 -7.33 -21.71
N SER A 36 6.18 -6.73 -21.14
CA SER A 36 6.27 -5.78 -20.03
C SER A 36 5.25 -6.09 -18.93
N LEU A 37 5.52 -5.57 -17.73
CA LEU A 37 4.62 -5.74 -16.59
C LEU A 37 3.28 -5.05 -16.85
N ASN A 38 3.32 -3.87 -17.46
CA ASN A 38 2.13 -3.09 -17.78
C ASN A 38 1.21 -3.78 -18.80
N GLU A 39 1.78 -4.35 -19.87
CA GLU A 39 1.00 -5.10 -20.88
C GLU A 39 0.32 -6.32 -20.24
N GLY A 40 1.06 -7.08 -19.43
CA GLY A 40 0.54 -8.28 -18.76
C GLY A 40 -0.54 -7.95 -17.73
N ALA A 41 -0.31 -6.92 -16.91
CA ALA A 41 -1.30 -6.45 -15.95
C ALA A 41 -2.57 -5.94 -16.66
N SER A 42 -2.42 -5.17 -17.75
CA SER A 42 -3.57 -4.64 -18.51
C SER A 42 -4.41 -5.75 -19.15
N ALA A 43 -3.76 -6.80 -19.67
CA ALA A 43 -4.48 -7.97 -20.16
C ALA A 43 -5.23 -8.69 -19.04
N LEU A 44 -4.63 -8.88 -17.86
CA LEU A 44 -5.32 -9.47 -16.70
C LEU A 44 -6.52 -8.64 -16.24
N LEU A 45 -6.40 -7.32 -16.18
CA LEU A 45 -7.48 -6.42 -15.78
C LEU A 45 -8.70 -6.54 -16.70
N GLN A 46 -8.48 -6.78 -17.99
CA GLN A 46 -9.54 -6.92 -19.00
C GLN A 46 -10.13 -8.33 -19.06
N SER A 47 -9.30 -9.37 -18.86
CA SER A 47 -9.70 -10.75 -19.12
C SER A 47 -10.10 -11.53 -17.87
N THR A 48 -9.83 -11.02 -16.67
CA THR A 48 -10.06 -11.78 -15.43
C THR A 48 -11.53 -11.71 -14.99
N GLY A 49 -12.07 -12.87 -14.66
CA GLY A 49 -13.42 -13.03 -14.12
C GLY A 49 -14.40 -13.67 -15.09
N LEU A 50 -15.47 -14.26 -14.55
CA LEU A 50 -16.49 -14.96 -15.34
C LEU A 50 -17.88 -14.50 -14.92
N GLY A 51 -18.67 -13.99 -15.87
CA GLY A 51 -20.01 -13.45 -15.59
C GLY A 51 -19.96 -12.33 -14.55
N LYS A 52 -20.68 -12.50 -13.43
CA LYS A 52 -20.70 -11.55 -12.29
C LYS A 52 -19.47 -11.67 -11.37
N LEU A 53 -18.68 -12.73 -11.48
CA LEU A 53 -17.45 -12.92 -10.70
C LEU A 53 -16.29 -12.20 -11.36
N ARG A 54 -16.29 -10.86 -11.33
CA ARG A 54 -15.20 -10.01 -11.82
C ARG A 54 -14.50 -9.31 -10.66
N PRO A 55 -13.16 -9.16 -10.69
CA PRO A 55 -12.45 -8.36 -9.70
C PRO A 55 -12.96 -6.92 -9.68
N ASN A 56 -13.08 -6.35 -8.49
CA ASN A 56 -13.47 -4.95 -8.25
C ASN A 56 -12.40 -4.14 -7.50
N LEU A 57 -11.39 -4.81 -6.94
CA LEU A 57 -10.28 -4.23 -6.20
C LEU A 57 -8.99 -4.94 -6.61
N VAL A 58 -7.98 -4.17 -6.97
CA VAL A 58 -6.64 -4.63 -7.30
C VAL A 58 -5.72 -4.38 -6.11
N PHE A 59 -5.02 -5.42 -5.66
CA PHE A 59 -3.96 -5.31 -4.66
C PHE A 59 -2.60 -5.37 -5.34
N LEU A 60 -1.74 -4.39 -5.07
CA LEU A 60 -0.35 -4.34 -5.51
C LEU A 60 0.58 -4.30 -4.29
N GLY A 61 1.78 -4.87 -4.43
CA GLY A 61 2.88 -4.59 -3.53
C GLY A 61 3.51 -3.23 -3.87
N PHE A 62 3.96 -2.49 -2.87
CA PHE A 62 4.77 -1.29 -3.09
C PHE A 62 6.14 -1.66 -3.70
N MET A 63 6.53 -0.97 -4.76
CA MET A 63 7.83 -1.17 -5.42
C MET A 63 8.94 -0.51 -4.59
N ASN A 64 9.63 -1.26 -3.73
CA ASN A 64 10.67 -0.71 -2.84
C ASN A 64 11.98 -0.37 -3.58
N SER A 65 12.29 -1.07 -4.66
CA SER A 65 13.56 -0.96 -5.41
C SER A 65 13.53 0.06 -6.56
N TRP A 66 12.51 0.91 -6.63
CA TRP A 66 12.27 1.78 -7.80
C TRP A 66 13.39 2.80 -8.10
N LEU A 67 14.28 3.11 -7.14
CA LEU A 67 15.45 3.97 -7.35
C LEU A 67 16.65 3.27 -7.99
N GLY A 68 16.75 1.93 -7.86
CA GLY A 68 17.87 1.14 -8.34
C GLY A 68 17.59 0.37 -9.64
N GLU A 69 16.35 0.43 -10.12
CA GLU A 69 15.91 -0.25 -11.34
C GLU A 69 15.82 0.72 -12.52
N ASP A 70 15.63 0.17 -13.72
CA ASP A 70 15.37 0.96 -14.92
C ASP A 70 14.11 1.85 -14.70
N PRO A 71 14.20 3.18 -14.89
CA PRO A 71 13.06 4.08 -14.78
C PRO A 71 11.83 3.68 -15.63
N ALA A 72 12.03 2.93 -16.72
CA ALA A 72 10.94 2.38 -17.51
C ALA A 72 10.06 1.39 -16.72
N ILE A 73 10.64 0.59 -15.81
CA ILE A 73 9.89 -0.36 -14.96
C ILE A 73 9.04 0.42 -13.95
N MET A 74 9.60 1.48 -13.36
CA MET A 74 8.85 2.37 -12.48
C MET A 74 7.71 3.06 -13.23
N HIS A 75 7.97 3.52 -14.46
CA HIS A 75 6.95 4.09 -15.31
C HIS A 75 5.81 3.09 -15.56
N ASP A 76 6.13 1.85 -15.91
CA ASP A 76 5.16 0.77 -16.09
C ASP A 76 4.32 0.53 -14.83
N TYR A 77 4.93 0.51 -13.64
CA TYR A 77 4.22 0.36 -12.38
C TYR A 77 3.17 1.47 -12.17
N VAL A 78 3.54 2.72 -12.44
CA VAL A 78 2.59 3.85 -12.35
C VAL A 78 1.54 3.79 -13.46
N GLN A 79 1.87 3.30 -14.65
CA GLN A 79 0.87 3.08 -15.70
C GLN A 79 -0.16 2.03 -15.28
N ILE A 80 0.24 0.97 -14.57
CA ILE A 80 -0.71 0.00 -14.01
C ILE A 80 -1.67 0.70 -13.03
N ILE A 81 -1.16 1.57 -12.16
CA ILE A 81 -2.01 2.37 -11.26
C ILE A 81 -3.05 3.17 -12.04
N HIS A 82 -2.66 3.82 -13.14
CA HIS A 82 -3.60 4.54 -14.00
C HIS A 82 -4.61 3.61 -14.66
N ASN A 83 -4.15 2.49 -15.23
CA ASN A 83 -5.02 1.55 -15.93
C ASN A 83 -6.09 0.96 -15.00
N VAL A 84 -5.76 0.68 -13.73
CA VAL A 84 -6.75 0.21 -12.73
C VAL A 84 -7.91 1.20 -12.60
N PHE A 85 -7.63 2.51 -12.56
CA PHE A 85 -8.68 3.53 -12.52
C PHE A 85 -9.39 3.70 -13.85
N ASP A 86 -8.69 3.57 -14.98
CA ASP A 86 -9.30 3.59 -16.32
C ASP A 86 -10.31 2.43 -16.49
N TYR A 87 -10.08 1.28 -15.85
CA TYR A 87 -11.03 0.16 -15.78
C TYR A 87 -12.09 0.27 -14.67
N ASN A 88 -12.19 1.43 -13.99
CA ASN A 88 -13.14 1.68 -12.90
C ASN A 88 -13.05 0.68 -11.74
N MET A 89 -11.85 0.17 -11.43
CA MET A 89 -11.58 -0.69 -10.28
C MET A 89 -11.01 0.12 -9.11
N ALA A 90 -11.17 -0.40 -7.89
CA ALA A 90 -10.47 0.13 -6.73
C ALA A 90 -9.01 -0.36 -6.71
N LEU A 91 -8.13 0.37 -6.04
CA LEU A 91 -6.72 0.04 -5.89
C LEU A 91 -6.29 0.05 -4.42
N ALA A 92 -5.46 -0.92 -4.05
CA ALA A 92 -4.76 -0.96 -2.77
C ALA A 92 -3.28 -1.31 -2.99
N ILE A 93 -2.38 -0.49 -2.48
CA ILE A 93 -0.93 -0.70 -2.52
C ILE A 93 -0.44 -0.95 -1.09
N LEU A 94 0.09 -2.14 -0.85
CA LEU A 94 0.60 -2.53 0.45
C LEU A 94 2.12 -2.30 0.53
N ARG A 95 2.55 -1.50 1.49
CA ARG A 95 3.96 -1.34 1.86
C ARG A 95 4.22 -1.91 3.25
N VAL A 96 5.26 -2.72 3.36
CA VAL A 96 5.84 -3.23 4.62
C VAL A 96 7.33 -2.93 4.64
N LYS A 97 7.93 -2.72 5.83
CA LYS A 97 9.32 -2.27 5.95
C LYS A 97 10.33 -3.24 5.34
N GLU A 98 10.07 -4.54 5.49
CA GLU A 98 10.93 -5.61 5.00
C GLU A 98 10.74 -5.90 3.50
N GLY A 99 9.80 -5.22 2.85
CA GLY A 99 9.34 -5.57 1.51
C GLY A 99 8.50 -6.84 1.46
N LEU A 100 8.01 -7.17 0.27
CA LEU A 100 7.17 -8.36 0.03
C LEU A 100 7.90 -9.46 -0.74
N ASP A 101 9.11 -9.19 -1.24
CA ASP A 101 9.89 -10.15 -2.01
C ASP A 101 10.60 -11.14 -1.11
N ILE A 102 10.39 -12.43 -1.38
CA ILE A 102 10.81 -13.52 -0.49
C ILE A 102 11.98 -14.32 -1.06
N LYS A 103 12.64 -13.82 -2.12
CA LYS A 103 13.68 -14.58 -2.84
C LYS A 103 14.88 -14.96 -1.95
N ASN A 104 15.14 -14.23 -0.87
CA ASN A 104 16.32 -14.41 0.00
C ASN A 104 16.01 -14.43 1.52
N MET A 105 14.77 -14.73 1.95
CA MET A 105 14.50 -14.82 3.40
C MET A 105 15.12 -16.12 3.96
N PRO A 106 15.89 -16.07 5.07
CA PRO A 106 16.34 -17.28 5.73
C PRO A 106 15.12 -18.07 6.19
N GLU A 107 15.04 -19.33 5.80
CA GLU A 107 14.06 -20.27 6.29
C GLU A 107 14.17 -20.33 7.81
N VAL A 108 13.17 -19.79 8.52
CA VAL A 108 13.07 -20.03 9.96
C VAL A 108 12.60 -21.48 10.13
N GLN A 109 13.54 -22.41 10.05
CA GLN A 109 13.36 -23.75 10.60
C GLN A 109 13.11 -23.56 12.09
N GLY A 110 12.04 -24.18 12.60
CA GLY A 110 11.63 -24.07 14.00
C GLY A 110 12.79 -24.41 14.92
N ALA A 111 13.49 -23.39 15.40
CA ALA A 111 14.61 -23.57 16.32
C ALA A 111 14.04 -23.82 17.71
N GLY A 112 14.40 -24.98 18.25
CA GLY A 112 14.05 -25.42 19.59
C GLY A 112 14.45 -24.43 20.68
N ILE A 113 13.83 -24.66 21.83
CA ILE A 113 14.03 -23.94 23.10
C ILE A 113 15.53 -23.84 23.40
N PRO A 114 16.12 -22.63 23.50
CA PRO A 114 17.42 -22.47 24.14
C PRO A 114 17.21 -22.35 25.65
N GLU A 115 17.90 -23.22 26.37
CA GLU A 115 18.06 -23.30 27.81
C GLU A 115 18.45 -21.93 28.43
N LEU A 116 17.86 -21.60 29.58
CA LEU A 116 18.13 -20.36 30.31
C LEU A 116 19.58 -20.31 30.80
N VAL A 117 20.37 -19.36 30.30
CA VAL A 117 21.60 -18.91 30.96
C VAL A 117 21.30 -17.61 31.70
N VAL A 118 21.36 -17.68 33.03
CA VAL A 118 21.19 -16.55 33.95
C VAL A 118 22.46 -15.70 33.98
N GLY A 119 22.31 -14.39 33.77
CA GLY A 119 23.29 -13.38 34.19
C GLY A 119 24.00 -12.61 33.07
N GLN A 120 23.34 -11.62 32.46
CA GLN A 120 23.99 -10.49 31.79
C GLN A 120 23.14 -9.19 31.95
N PRO A 121 23.77 -8.00 32.03
CA PRO A 121 23.11 -6.71 32.26
C PRO A 121 22.33 -6.21 31.01
N PRO A 122 21.42 -5.22 31.14
CA PRO A 122 20.42 -4.95 30.10
C PRO A 122 21.02 -4.33 28.83
N PRO A 123 20.54 -4.72 27.63
CA PRO A 123 20.89 -4.08 26.36
C PRO A 123 20.07 -2.79 26.09
N PRO A 124 20.53 -1.91 25.17
CA PRO A 124 19.96 -0.59 24.87
C PRO A 124 18.52 -0.64 24.31
N PRO A 125 17.79 0.50 24.23
CA PRO A 125 16.33 0.53 24.08
C PRO A 125 15.87 0.30 22.64
N PHE A 126 16.22 -0.82 22.02
CA PHE A 126 15.59 -1.30 20.78
C PHE A 126 15.73 -2.83 20.71
N SER A 127 14.76 -3.53 21.28
CA SER A 127 14.60 -4.98 21.07
C SER A 127 13.66 -5.20 19.89
N PRO A 128 14.02 -5.99 18.86
CA PRO A 128 13.04 -6.49 17.91
C PRO A 128 12.03 -7.36 18.65
N ILE A 129 10.75 -7.21 18.28
CA ILE A 129 9.58 -7.81 18.94
C ILE A 129 9.75 -9.35 19.02
N ARG A 130 10.31 -9.83 20.12
CA ARG A 130 10.23 -11.23 20.55
C ARG A 130 9.08 -11.30 21.54
N ASN A 131 7.96 -11.85 21.08
CA ASN A 131 6.80 -12.38 21.83
C ASN A 131 5.50 -12.08 21.07
N LEU A 132 5.37 -12.62 19.85
CA LEU A 132 4.08 -12.84 19.22
C LEU A 132 3.85 -14.34 19.18
N THR A 133 2.93 -14.83 20.01
CA THR A 133 2.56 -16.24 20.03
C THR A 133 1.86 -16.58 18.71
N PRO A 134 2.35 -17.54 17.91
CA PRO A 134 1.61 -18.02 16.76
C PRO A 134 0.30 -18.63 17.24
N CYS A 135 -0.84 -18.15 16.74
CA CYS A 135 -2.12 -18.79 17.03
C CYS A 135 -2.18 -20.09 16.23
N ASN A 136 -2.06 -21.22 16.92
CA ASN A 136 -2.10 -22.57 16.36
C ASN A 136 -3.24 -22.74 15.35
N ALA A 137 -2.89 -22.94 14.08
CA ALA A 137 -3.75 -23.66 13.16
C ALA A 137 -4.01 -25.05 13.76
N ARG A 138 -5.27 -25.47 13.84
CA ARG A 138 -5.63 -26.84 14.23
C ARG A 138 -4.96 -27.82 13.26
N ASN A 139 -3.81 -28.36 13.64
CA ASN A 139 -3.18 -29.46 12.94
C ASN A 139 -4.03 -30.71 13.15
N LYS A 140 -4.71 -31.17 12.10
CA LYS A 140 -5.14 -32.56 12.01
C LYS A 140 -3.88 -33.42 11.79
N PRO A 141 -3.74 -34.58 12.47
CA PRO A 141 -2.60 -35.45 12.24
C PRO A 141 -2.77 -36.16 10.90
N GLY A 142 -1.89 -35.85 9.95
CA GLY A 142 -1.82 -36.44 8.63
C GLY A 142 -0.60 -35.91 7.91
N THR A 143 0.44 -36.75 7.84
CA THR A 143 1.75 -36.53 7.21
C THR A 143 1.68 -35.84 5.86
N HIS A 144 2.06 -34.56 5.83
CA HIS A 144 2.67 -33.91 4.68
C HIS A 144 3.76 -32.99 5.25
N GLU A 145 4.97 -33.10 4.73
CA GLU A 145 6.12 -32.27 5.09
C GLU A 145 5.69 -30.80 5.19
N ALA A 146 5.90 -30.20 6.35
CA ALA A 146 5.51 -28.82 6.61
C ALA A 146 6.34 -27.90 5.71
N MET A 147 5.75 -27.43 4.61
CA MET A 147 6.38 -26.44 3.75
C MET A 147 6.79 -25.23 4.59
N PRO A 148 8.03 -24.71 4.48
CA PRO A 148 8.48 -23.55 5.23
C PRO A 148 7.51 -22.38 4.98
N GLN A 149 6.94 -21.86 6.07
CA GLN A 149 5.97 -20.77 6.03
C GLN A 149 6.66 -19.46 6.39
N ILE A 150 6.71 -18.53 5.44
CA ILE A 150 7.09 -17.15 5.75
C ILE A 150 5.96 -16.50 6.52
N SER A 151 6.24 -16.11 7.76
CA SER A 151 5.32 -15.35 8.58
C SER A 151 5.60 -13.86 8.39
N THR A 152 4.66 -13.13 7.81
CA THR A 152 4.65 -11.67 7.91
C THR A 152 3.94 -11.27 9.21
N VAL A 153 3.92 -9.98 9.52
CA VAL A 153 3.20 -9.46 10.68
C VAL A 153 1.71 -9.83 10.67
N PHE A 154 1.12 -10.12 9.50
CA PHE A 154 -0.32 -10.36 9.32
C PHE A 154 -0.81 -11.77 9.68
N GLN A 155 0.11 -12.72 9.92
CA GLN A 155 -0.23 -14.07 10.37
C GLN A 155 -0.41 -14.18 11.89
N PHE A 156 0.08 -13.18 12.63
CA PHE A 156 0.01 -13.14 14.10
C PHE A 156 -1.20 -12.34 14.60
N SER A 157 -1.60 -12.61 15.84
CA SER A 157 -2.56 -11.74 16.53
C SER A 157 -1.93 -10.37 16.76
N GLN A 158 -2.64 -9.31 16.38
CA GLN A 158 -2.17 -7.94 16.54
C GLN A 158 -2.40 -7.40 17.96
N GLY A 159 -3.22 -8.09 18.76
CA GLY A 159 -3.58 -7.68 20.12
C GLY A 159 -4.24 -6.30 20.16
N LYS A 160 -4.02 -5.57 21.27
CA LYS A 160 -4.64 -4.26 21.58
C LYS A 160 -4.00 -3.06 20.84
N ARG A 161 -3.51 -3.27 19.62
CA ARG A 161 -2.97 -2.21 18.76
C ARG A 161 -4.08 -1.42 18.06
N THR A 162 -3.70 -0.41 17.28
CA THR A 162 -4.65 0.40 16.50
C THR A 162 -4.61 0.06 15.00
N ILE A 163 -5.77 0.15 14.35
CA ILE A 163 -5.91 0.28 12.90
C ILE A 163 -6.29 1.73 12.64
N ASP A 164 -5.37 2.47 12.02
CA ASP A 164 -5.49 3.92 11.86
C ASP A 164 -5.81 4.26 10.41
N ILE A 165 -6.98 4.88 10.21
CA ILE A 165 -7.53 5.15 8.88
C ILE A 165 -7.47 6.64 8.58
N TYR A 166 -6.61 7.06 7.66
CA TYR A 166 -6.48 8.42 7.17
C TYR A 166 -7.39 8.61 5.96
N TRP A 167 -8.64 8.98 6.23
CA TRP A 167 -9.67 9.23 5.22
C TRP A 167 -9.61 10.70 4.77
N LEU A 168 -8.87 10.94 3.68
CA LEU A 168 -8.51 12.29 3.21
C LEU A 168 -9.31 12.74 1.99
N PHE A 169 -10.01 11.80 1.35
CA PHE A 169 -10.84 12.01 0.17
C PHE A 169 -12.03 11.06 0.22
N ASP A 170 -13.18 11.51 -0.28
CA ASP A 170 -14.31 10.61 -0.49
C ASP A 170 -14.03 9.70 -1.69
N ASP A 171 -13.87 8.40 -1.41
CA ASP A 171 -13.56 7.36 -2.38
C ASP A 171 -14.70 6.32 -2.50
N GLY A 172 -15.92 6.68 -2.08
CA GLY A 172 -17.07 5.78 -2.06
C GLY A 172 -17.10 4.86 -0.82
N GLY A 173 -16.21 5.07 0.14
CA GLY A 173 -16.17 4.36 1.42
C GLY A 173 -15.32 3.08 1.42
N MET A 174 -14.63 2.76 0.32
CA MET A 174 -13.74 1.60 0.24
C MET A 174 -12.60 1.66 1.28
N THR A 175 -12.04 2.85 1.49
CA THR A 175 -10.99 3.08 2.50
C THR A 175 -11.46 2.76 3.93
N LEU A 176 -12.76 2.89 4.22
CA LEU A 176 -13.35 2.53 5.52
C LEU A 176 -13.75 1.04 5.59
N LEU A 177 -14.23 0.48 4.47
CA LEU A 177 -14.71 -0.89 4.43
C LEU A 177 -13.60 -1.93 4.71
N ILE A 178 -12.44 -1.78 4.08
CA ILE A 178 -11.39 -2.79 4.16
C ILE A 178 -10.86 -2.96 5.60
N PRO A 179 -10.52 -1.89 6.34
CA PRO A 179 -10.21 -1.96 7.77
C PRO A 179 -11.32 -2.60 8.61
N TYR A 180 -12.58 -2.30 8.32
CA TYR A 180 -13.71 -2.87 9.03
C TYR A 180 -13.85 -4.38 8.82
N LEU A 181 -13.71 -4.86 7.58
CA LEU A 181 -13.71 -6.31 7.30
C LEU A 181 -12.54 -7.01 7.99
N LEU A 182 -11.40 -6.32 8.10
CA LEU A 182 -10.22 -6.82 8.80
C LEU A 182 -10.49 -6.98 10.29
N SER A 183 -11.09 -5.97 10.94
CA SER A 183 -11.40 -6.00 12.38
C SER A 183 -12.40 -7.10 12.78
N LYS A 184 -13.19 -7.63 11.84
CA LYS A 184 -14.04 -8.82 12.09
C LYS A 184 -13.28 -10.14 12.15
N LYS A 185 -11.99 -10.17 11.80
CA LYS A 185 -11.18 -11.39 11.87
C LYS A 185 -10.50 -11.51 13.23
N ASN A 186 -10.42 -12.75 13.76
CA ASN A 186 -9.87 -13.03 15.09
C ASN A 186 -8.49 -12.41 15.36
N ARG A 187 -7.62 -12.33 14.34
CA ARG A 187 -6.27 -11.74 14.48
C ARG A 187 -6.26 -10.23 14.75
N TRP A 188 -7.36 -9.55 14.44
CA TRP A 188 -7.52 -8.10 14.47
C TRP A 188 -8.70 -7.66 15.35
N GLY A 189 -9.43 -8.60 15.93
CA GLY A 189 -10.67 -8.31 16.68
C GLY A 189 -10.45 -7.51 17.96
N GLU A 190 -9.23 -7.50 18.50
CA GLU A 190 -8.84 -6.67 19.65
C GLU A 190 -8.27 -5.31 19.25
N CYS A 191 -8.06 -5.05 17.95
CA CYS A 191 -7.51 -3.78 17.51
C CYS A 191 -8.57 -2.68 17.58
N LYS A 192 -8.18 -1.53 18.12
CA LYS A 192 -9.01 -0.33 18.09
C LYS A 192 -8.94 0.34 16.73
N MET A 193 -10.07 0.78 16.21
CA MET A 193 -10.15 1.45 14.90
C MET A 193 -10.29 2.96 15.11
N ARG A 194 -9.35 3.76 14.60
CA ARG A 194 -9.40 5.23 14.67
C ARG A 194 -9.47 5.82 13.27
N VAL A 195 -10.28 6.86 13.10
CA VAL A 195 -10.43 7.56 11.81
C VAL A 195 -9.86 8.96 11.93
N PHE A 196 -8.90 9.28 11.06
CA PHE A 196 -8.28 10.57 10.90
C PHE A 196 -8.81 11.24 9.63
N MET A 197 -9.21 12.51 9.74
CA MET A 197 -9.69 13.30 8.60
C MET A 197 -9.02 14.66 8.55
N ALA A 198 -8.87 15.24 7.36
CA ALA A 198 -8.44 16.63 7.25
C ALA A 198 -9.62 17.57 7.52
N GLY A 199 -9.43 18.59 8.36
CA GLY A 199 -10.47 19.58 8.67
C GLY A 199 -9.85 20.94 9.00
N LYS A 200 -10.71 21.92 9.30
CA LYS A 200 -10.27 23.25 9.75
C LYS A 200 -10.63 23.48 11.21
N LEU A 201 -9.87 24.37 11.87
CA LEU A 201 -10.04 24.63 13.30
C LEU A 201 -11.41 25.25 13.63
N ASP A 202 -11.95 26.07 12.74
CA ASP A 202 -13.25 26.74 12.89
C ASP A 202 -14.45 25.79 12.83
N ARG A 203 -14.28 24.59 12.24
CA ARG A 203 -15.36 23.61 12.03
C ARG A 203 -15.08 22.24 12.65
N LEU A 204 -14.12 22.16 13.56
CA LEU A 204 -13.65 20.89 14.12
C LEU A 204 -14.78 20.03 14.69
N GLU A 205 -15.66 20.64 15.50
CA GLU A 205 -16.79 19.94 16.12
C GLU A 205 -17.86 19.54 15.09
N GLU A 206 -18.11 20.39 14.09
CA GLU A 206 -19.07 20.12 13.02
C GLU A 206 -18.59 18.94 12.16
N ASP A 207 -17.34 18.97 11.70
CA ASP A 207 -16.71 17.91 10.90
C ASP A 207 -16.68 16.58 11.68
N LYS A 208 -16.36 16.63 12.98
CA LYS A 208 -16.36 15.45 13.87
C LYS A 208 -17.76 14.86 14.05
N GLN A 209 -18.79 15.70 14.23
CA GLN A 209 -20.18 15.23 14.33
C GLN A 209 -20.69 14.66 13.02
N ASN A 210 -20.42 15.32 11.90
CA ASN A 210 -20.81 14.85 10.57
C ASN A 210 -20.20 13.48 10.27
N MET A 211 -18.92 13.28 10.62
CA MET A 211 -18.28 11.97 10.44
C MET A 211 -18.80 10.92 11.39
N SER A 212 -19.03 11.25 12.66
CA SER A 212 -19.64 10.31 13.62
C SER A 212 -21.00 9.81 13.12
N ARG A 213 -21.84 10.71 12.56
CA ARG A 213 -23.12 10.34 11.94
C ARG A 213 -22.92 9.43 10.74
N LEU A 214 -21.93 9.73 9.90
CA LEU A 214 -21.61 8.93 8.73
C LEU A 214 -21.18 7.51 9.14
N ILE A 215 -20.21 7.38 10.02
CA ILE A 215 -19.72 6.11 10.61
C ILE A 215 -20.88 5.30 11.20
N ALA A 216 -21.78 5.95 11.96
CA ALA A 216 -22.94 5.31 12.56
C ALA A 216 -23.90 4.76 11.48
N ARG A 217 -24.13 5.48 10.38
CA ARG A 217 -24.90 4.98 9.23
C ARG A 217 -24.25 3.76 8.59
N PHE A 218 -22.92 3.75 8.50
CA PHE A 218 -22.16 2.60 8.02
C PHE A 218 -22.10 1.43 9.04
N ARG A 219 -22.63 1.61 10.27
CA ARG A 219 -22.57 0.65 11.37
C ARG A 219 -21.14 0.16 11.64
N LEU A 220 -20.16 1.05 11.45
CA LEU A 220 -18.76 0.75 11.71
C LEU A 220 -18.47 1.03 13.18
N ASN A 221 -17.85 0.08 13.86
CA ASN A 221 -17.38 0.26 15.22
C ASN A 221 -16.03 0.96 15.18
N VAL A 222 -16.05 2.29 15.15
CA VAL A 222 -14.86 3.15 15.25
C VAL A 222 -14.74 3.63 16.70
N ASP A 223 -13.56 3.50 17.28
CA ASP A 223 -13.27 3.89 18.66
C ASP A 223 -13.09 5.41 18.81
N ASP A 224 -12.49 6.08 17.81
CA ASP A 224 -12.24 7.53 17.86
C ASP A 224 -12.19 8.18 16.47
N VAL A 225 -12.57 9.46 16.41
CA VAL A 225 -12.52 10.31 15.21
C VAL A 225 -11.67 11.55 15.51
N ILE A 226 -10.57 11.68 14.78
CA ILE A 226 -9.53 12.69 14.99
C ILE A 226 -9.46 13.61 13.76
N ILE A 227 -9.56 14.92 13.99
CA ILE A 227 -9.48 15.93 12.93
C ILE A 227 -8.06 16.51 12.87
N LEU A 228 -7.43 16.37 11.72
CA LEU A 228 -6.11 16.91 11.40
C LEU A 228 -6.28 18.32 10.81
N THR A 229 -5.90 19.33 11.59
CA THR A 229 -5.92 20.75 11.18
C THR A 229 -4.66 21.18 10.43
N ASP A 230 -3.60 20.39 10.53
CA ASP A 230 -2.24 20.79 10.15
C ASP A 230 -1.79 20.24 8.79
N VAL A 231 -2.68 19.56 8.06
CA VAL A 231 -2.37 18.83 6.82
C VAL A 231 -1.81 19.72 5.71
N ASN A 232 -2.18 21.00 5.68
CA ASN A 232 -1.73 21.97 4.68
C ASN A 232 -0.61 22.89 5.18
N LYS A 233 -0.09 22.69 6.39
CA LYS A 233 1.05 23.46 6.90
C LYS A 233 2.32 23.08 6.16
N LYS A 234 3.28 24.01 6.12
CA LYS A 234 4.60 23.76 5.52
C LYS A 234 5.30 22.58 6.23
N PRO A 235 5.82 21.59 5.49
CA PRO A 235 6.57 20.48 6.07
C PRO A 235 7.88 20.94 6.70
N ARG A 236 8.48 20.08 7.51
CA ARG A 236 9.81 20.31 8.06
C ARG A 236 10.88 20.35 6.96
N ALA A 237 11.93 21.13 7.21
CA ALA A 237 13.00 21.35 6.24
C ALA A 237 13.78 20.08 5.87
N ASP A 238 13.98 19.16 6.82
CA ASP A 238 14.62 17.87 6.60
C ASP A 238 13.81 16.99 5.64
N LYS A 239 12.47 16.97 5.79
CA LYS A 239 11.58 16.22 4.91
C LYS A 239 11.54 16.80 3.50
N MET A 240 11.53 18.13 3.36
CA MET A 240 11.61 18.79 2.06
C MET A 240 12.94 18.52 1.36
N LYS A 241 14.06 18.65 2.06
CA LYS A 241 15.39 18.35 1.51
C LYS A 241 15.49 16.90 1.02
N TYR A 242 15.00 15.94 1.82
CA TYR A 242 14.96 14.55 1.41
C TYR A 242 14.17 14.35 0.11
N PHE A 243 13.02 15.01 -0.03
CA PHE A 243 12.23 14.92 -1.26
C PHE A 243 12.96 15.51 -2.47
N GLU A 244 13.65 16.64 -2.30
CA GLU A 244 14.46 17.26 -3.36
C GLU A 244 15.57 16.30 -3.82
N ASP A 245 16.28 15.68 -2.87
CA ASP A 245 17.32 14.69 -3.15
C ASP A 245 16.75 13.45 -3.87
N LEU A 246 15.54 13.02 -3.48
CA LEU A 246 14.84 11.86 -4.05
C LEU A 246 14.49 12.05 -5.53
N ILE A 247 13.99 13.23 -5.90
CA ILE A 247 13.57 13.52 -7.28
C ILE A 247 14.72 14.01 -8.17
N MET A 248 15.86 14.39 -7.58
CA MET A 248 17.01 14.95 -8.29
C MET A 248 17.42 14.15 -9.54
N PRO A 249 17.53 12.81 -9.52
CA PRO A 249 17.92 12.02 -10.71
C PRO A 249 16.90 12.09 -11.86
N TYR A 250 15.65 12.45 -11.55
CA TYR A 250 14.53 12.46 -12.49
C TYR A 250 14.21 13.85 -13.04
N ARG A 251 14.96 14.89 -12.65
CA ARG A 251 14.71 16.25 -13.15
C ARG A 251 15.13 16.41 -14.61
N LEU A 252 14.31 17.10 -15.38
CA LEU A 252 14.63 17.50 -16.76
C LEU A 252 15.64 18.66 -16.81
N ASN A 253 15.64 19.51 -15.78
CA ASN A 253 16.38 20.78 -15.72
C ASN A 253 16.17 21.58 -17.02
N ASP A 254 14.91 21.88 -17.29
CA ASP A 254 14.43 22.44 -18.55
C ASP A 254 14.42 23.97 -18.60
N GLY A 255 14.73 24.66 -17.50
CA GLY A 255 14.72 26.13 -17.43
C GLY A 255 15.60 26.87 -18.44
N PHE A 256 16.54 26.20 -19.10
CA PHE A 256 17.43 26.78 -20.12
C PHE A 256 17.39 26.03 -21.46
N LYS A 257 16.46 25.08 -21.64
CA LYS A 257 16.39 24.23 -22.84
C LYS A 257 15.36 24.77 -23.82
N ASP A 258 15.60 24.52 -25.12
CA ASP A 258 14.64 24.90 -26.14
C ASP A 258 13.34 24.06 -26.03
N PRO A 259 12.15 24.65 -26.28
CA PRO A 259 10.88 23.92 -26.16
C PRO A 259 10.80 22.64 -27.01
N ALA A 260 11.41 22.64 -28.20
CA ALA A 260 11.45 21.47 -29.07
C ALA A 260 12.32 20.34 -28.48
N GLU A 261 13.43 20.68 -27.82
CA GLU A 261 14.29 19.72 -27.14
C GLU A 261 13.57 19.10 -25.93
N VAL A 262 12.87 19.94 -25.15
CA VAL A 262 12.07 19.48 -24.00
C VAL A 262 10.97 18.52 -24.43
N GLU A 263 10.27 18.81 -25.53
CA GLU A 263 9.24 17.92 -26.07
C GLU A 263 9.81 16.57 -26.53
N GLN A 264 10.98 16.58 -27.17
CA GLN A 264 11.67 15.34 -27.55
C GLN A 264 12.08 14.53 -26.30
N LEU A 265 12.67 15.19 -25.30
CA LEU A 265 13.05 14.55 -24.04
C LEU A 265 11.83 13.98 -23.28
N ARG A 266 10.66 14.61 -23.39
CA ARG A 266 9.40 14.09 -22.81
C ARG A 266 8.91 12.83 -23.51
N LYS A 267 9.09 12.72 -24.83
CA LYS A 267 8.75 11.51 -25.58
C LYS A 267 9.68 10.35 -25.22
N ASP A 268 10.97 10.64 -25.10
CA ASP A 268 11.99 9.64 -24.81
C ASP A 268 11.97 9.20 -23.34
N CYS A 269 11.65 10.11 -22.43
CA CYS A 269 11.65 9.89 -20.98
C CYS A 269 10.41 10.50 -20.30
N PRO A 270 9.20 9.93 -20.50
CA PRO A 270 7.94 10.48 -19.99
C PRO A 270 7.84 10.51 -18.45
N TRP A 271 8.72 9.81 -17.76
CA TRP A 271 8.79 9.79 -16.30
C TRP A 271 9.52 11.00 -15.69
N LYS A 272 10.35 11.71 -16.47
CA LYS A 272 11.14 12.83 -15.94
C LYS A 272 10.25 14.04 -15.60
N ILE A 273 10.74 14.87 -14.69
CA ILE A 273 10.00 15.94 -14.05
C ILE A 273 10.57 17.29 -14.48
N SER A 274 9.73 18.15 -15.06
CA SER A 274 10.08 19.55 -15.38
C SER A 274 10.09 20.45 -14.16
N ASP A 275 10.82 21.55 -14.24
CA ASP A 275 10.85 22.57 -13.20
C ASP A 275 9.47 23.22 -12.99
N HIS A 276 8.70 23.37 -14.06
CA HIS A 276 7.31 23.83 -14.01
C HIS A 276 6.39 22.85 -13.26
N GLU A 277 6.53 21.53 -13.47
CA GLU A 277 5.76 20.53 -12.73
C GLU A 277 6.09 20.54 -11.23
N ILE A 278 7.36 20.73 -10.86
CA ILE A 278 7.77 20.85 -9.45
C ILE A 278 7.04 22.04 -8.79
N LEU A 279 6.97 23.19 -9.47
CA LEU A 279 6.29 24.38 -8.97
C LEU A 279 4.77 24.19 -8.86
N THR A 280 4.13 23.69 -9.92
CA THR A 280 2.67 23.50 -9.95
C THR A 280 2.17 22.40 -9.02
N LEU A 281 2.99 21.38 -8.75
CA LEU A 281 2.67 20.26 -7.87
C LEU A 281 3.18 20.43 -6.44
N ARG A 282 3.74 21.60 -6.11
CA ARG A 282 4.36 21.89 -4.80
C ARG A 282 3.42 21.68 -3.63
N ASP A 283 2.19 22.18 -3.69
CA ASP A 283 1.24 22.06 -2.58
C ASP A 283 0.82 20.61 -2.34
N LYS A 284 0.65 19.83 -3.42
CA LYS A 284 0.37 18.40 -3.32
C LYS A 284 1.53 17.63 -2.71
N THR A 285 2.77 17.99 -3.09
CA THR A 285 4.00 17.44 -2.53
C THR A 285 4.12 17.75 -1.04
N ASN A 286 3.95 19.03 -0.67
CA ASN A 286 3.99 19.47 0.72
C ASN A 286 2.95 18.72 1.56
N ARG A 287 1.74 18.53 1.02
CA ARG A 287 0.71 17.75 1.71
C ARG A 287 1.14 16.31 1.97
N GLN A 288 1.81 15.63 1.03
CA GLN A 288 2.29 14.26 1.27
C GLN A 288 3.35 14.19 2.36
N LEU A 289 4.31 15.12 2.33
CA LEU A 289 5.36 15.22 3.36
C LEU A 289 4.76 15.50 4.74
N LYS A 290 3.80 16.44 4.81
CA LYS A 290 3.12 16.79 6.05
C LYS A 290 2.27 15.64 6.60
N LEU A 291 1.60 14.89 5.73
CA LEU A 291 0.86 13.69 6.13
C LEU A 291 1.78 12.62 6.71
N ASN A 292 2.97 12.39 6.14
CA ASN A 292 3.95 11.47 6.71
C ASN A 292 4.35 11.90 8.14
N GLU A 293 4.63 13.18 8.37
CA GLU A 293 4.92 13.71 9.72
C GLU A 293 3.77 13.41 10.70
N LEU A 294 2.53 13.72 10.31
CA LEU A 294 1.36 13.50 11.16
C LEU A 294 1.12 11.99 11.43
N MET A 295 1.40 11.13 10.46
CA MET A 295 1.33 9.67 10.65
C MET A 295 2.40 9.16 11.61
N HIS A 296 3.61 9.72 11.56
CA HIS A 296 4.67 9.40 12.52
C HIS A 296 4.32 9.87 13.94
N GLU A 297 3.64 11.00 14.07
CA GLU A 297 3.22 11.53 15.38
C GLU A 297 2.11 10.70 16.02
N HIS A 298 1.12 10.25 15.25
CA HIS A 298 -0.11 9.65 15.80
C HIS A 298 -0.19 8.13 15.68
N SER A 299 0.55 7.52 14.76
CA SER A 299 0.32 6.13 14.31
C SER A 299 1.61 5.30 14.23
N LYS A 300 2.68 5.69 14.94
CA LYS A 300 3.97 4.98 14.94
C LYS A 300 3.90 3.53 15.43
N ASP A 301 3.00 3.25 16.36
CA ASP A 301 2.82 1.92 16.98
C ASP A 301 1.57 1.17 16.47
N ALA A 302 0.95 1.69 15.41
CA ALA A 302 -0.22 1.08 14.78
C ALA A 302 0.09 -0.32 14.24
N ALA A 303 -0.90 -1.21 14.27
CA ALA A 303 -0.81 -2.51 13.59
C ALA A 303 -0.88 -2.35 12.07
N LEU A 304 -1.70 -1.40 11.61
CA LEU A 304 -1.91 -1.09 10.20
C LEU A 304 -2.33 0.38 10.06
N ILE A 305 -1.71 1.07 9.11
CA ILE A 305 -2.16 2.39 8.67
C ILE A 305 -2.83 2.23 7.31
N VAL A 306 -4.07 2.71 7.16
CA VAL A 306 -4.76 2.76 5.88
C VAL A 306 -4.91 4.22 5.47
N VAL A 307 -4.39 4.60 4.32
CA VAL A 307 -4.35 6.01 3.88
C VAL A 307 -4.87 6.15 2.46
N SER A 308 -5.63 7.21 2.20
CA SER A 308 -6.11 7.50 0.86
C SER A 308 -4.95 7.74 -0.13
N LEU A 309 -4.99 7.09 -1.29
CA LEU A 309 -4.00 7.24 -2.35
C LEU A 309 -3.98 8.68 -2.88
N PRO A 310 -2.80 9.34 -2.94
CA PRO A 310 -2.65 10.63 -3.61
C PRO A 310 -3.08 10.53 -5.07
N VAL A 311 -3.83 11.53 -5.57
CA VAL A 311 -4.30 11.52 -6.95
C VAL A 311 -3.13 11.83 -7.90
N ILE A 312 -2.59 10.78 -8.52
CA ILE A 312 -1.61 10.85 -9.61
C ILE A 312 -2.41 11.00 -10.91
N GLN A 313 -2.50 12.23 -11.46
CA GLN A 313 -3.28 12.50 -12.66
C GLN A 313 -2.45 12.20 -13.92
N LYS A 314 -2.94 11.29 -14.78
CA LYS A 314 -2.31 10.95 -16.06
C LYS A 314 -2.12 12.22 -16.91
N GLY A 315 -0.91 12.41 -17.46
CA GLY A 315 -0.55 13.56 -18.28
C GLY A 315 -0.26 14.87 -17.52
N ARG A 316 -0.62 14.99 -16.23
CA ARG A 316 -0.30 16.16 -15.39
C ARG A 316 0.74 15.88 -14.32
N CYS A 317 0.85 14.63 -13.89
CA CYS A 317 1.83 14.19 -12.91
C CYS A 317 2.74 13.16 -13.58
N PRO A 318 4.04 13.46 -13.77
CA PRO A 318 5.01 12.48 -14.25
C PRO A 318 5.09 11.27 -13.33
N SER A 319 5.42 10.10 -13.87
CA SER A 319 5.48 8.86 -13.08
C SER A 319 6.47 8.93 -11.92
N ALA A 320 7.64 9.55 -12.11
CA ALA A 320 8.63 9.70 -11.03
C ALA A 320 8.08 10.57 -9.89
N MET A 321 7.31 11.62 -10.19
CA MET A 321 6.66 12.45 -9.18
C MET A 321 5.60 11.65 -8.41
N GLY A 322 4.78 10.88 -9.13
CA GLY A 322 3.78 9.99 -8.54
C GLY A 322 4.39 8.96 -7.58
N MET A 323 5.47 8.27 -8.00
CA MET A 323 6.17 7.33 -7.11
C MET A 323 6.86 8.02 -5.95
N ALA A 324 7.49 9.18 -6.17
CA ALA A 324 8.09 9.95 -5.08
C ALA A 324 7.06 10.33 -4.01
N TRP A 325 5.82 10.64 -4.39
CA TRP A 325 4.73 10.87 -3.44
C TRP A 325 4.37 9.63 -2.63
N LEU A 326 4.24 8.47 -3.28
CA LEU A 326 3.95 7.22 -2.57
C LEU A 326 5.09 6.84 -1.61
N GLU A 327 6.33 7.06 -2.04
CA GLU A 327 7.55 6.86 -1.24
C GLU A 327 7.52 7.72 0.01
N VAL A 328 7.42 9.05 -0.13
CA VAL A 328 7.49 9.95 1.05
C VAL A 328 6.28 9.81 1.97
N LEU A 329 5.10 9.51 1.43
CA LEU A 329 3.89 9.31 2.23
C LEU A 329 4.05 8.13 3.19
N SER A 330 4.57 7.00 2.70
CA SER A 330 4.56 5.71 3.41
C SER A 330 5.88 5.32 4.08
N ARG A 331 6.91 6.18 4.00
CA ARG A 331 8.26 5.89 4.50
C ARG A 331 8.34 5.81 6.04
N ASP A 332 9.11 4.83 6.52
CA ASP A 332 9.48 4.57 7.92
C ASP A 332 8.31 4.27 8.88
N LEU A 333 7.11 4.06 8.34
CA LEU A 333 5.89 3.76 9.09
C LEU A 333 5.70 2.25 9.32
N PRO A 334 4.81 1.82 10.25
CA PRO A 334 4.24 0.47 10.25
C PRO A 334 3.64 0.09 8.89
N PRO A 335 3.16 -1.15 8.69
CA PRO A 335 2.53 -1.53 7.44
C PRO A 335 1.49 -0.49 6.98
N VAL A 336 1.67 0.02 5.76
CA VAL A 336 0.81 1.05 5.17
C VAL A 336 0.07 0.46 3.99
N LEU A 337 -1.26 0.55 4.03
CA LEU A 337 -2.13 0.20 2.92
C LEU A 337 -2.64 1.50 2.28
N ILE A 338 -2.07 1.85 1.13
CA ILE A 338 -2.44 3.05 0.39
C ILE A 338 -3.61 2.68 -0.54
N MET A 339 -4.78 3.25 -0.34
CA MET A 339 -6.02 2.79 -0.98
C MET A 339 -6.81 3.89 -1.65
N ARG A 340 -7.53 3.53 -2.71
CA ARG A 340 -8.57 4.38 -3.28
C ARG A 340 -9.64 3.53 -3.94
N GLY A 341 -10.90 3.77 -3.54
CA GLY A 341 -12.06 3.23 -4.23
C GLY A 341 -12.29 3.83 -5.62
N ASN A 342 -13.23 3.24 -6.36
CA ASN A 342 -13.65 3.70 -7.68
C ASN A 342 -14.79 4.74 -7.62
N HIS A 343 -15.01 5.38 -6.46
CA HIS A 343 -16.11 6.33 -6.18
C HIS A 343 -17.51 5.74 -6.35
N THR A 344 -17.64 4.43 -6.58
CA THR A 344 -18.93 3.74 -6.49
C THR A 344 -19.24 3.50 -5.03
N ASN A 345 -20.43 3.91 -4.60
CA ASN A 345 -20.79 3.87 -3.20
C ASN A 345 -20.97 2.43 -2.69
N VAL A 346 -20.11 2.05 -1.76
CA VAL A 346 -20.06 0.72 -1.17
C VAL A 346 -21.19 0.51 -0.14
N LEU A 347 -21.91 1.59 0.24
CA LEU A 347 -23.07 1.58 1.13
C LEU A 347 -24.21 0.65 0.68
N THR A 348 -24.29 0.35 -0.61
CA THR A 348 -25.35 -0.50 -1.18
C THR A 348 -25.28 -1.94 -0.68
N ILE A 349 -24.10 -2.41 -0.25
CA ILE A 349 -23.88 -3.82 0.15
C ILE A 349 -24.41 -4.11 1.56
N TYR A 350 -24.51 -3.10 2.43
CA TYR A 350 -24.94 -3.26 3.84
C TYR A 350 -26.37 -2.78 4.11
N SER A 351 -27.05 -2.27 3.08
CA SER A 351 -28.42 -1.74 3.16
C SER A 351 -29.49 -2.68 2.58
N GLN A 352 -29.15 -3.96 2.34
CA GLN A 352 -30.10 -5.01 1.98
C GLN A 352 -30.21 -6.07 3.07
#